data_AF-E3NR98-F1
#
_entry.id   AF-E3NR98-F1
#
_cell.length_a   1.000
_cell.length_b   1.000
_cell.length_c   1.000
_cell.angle_alpha   90.00
_cell.angle_beta   90.00
_cell.angle_gamma   90.00
#
_symmetry.space_group_name_H-M   'P 1'
#
loop_
_entity.id
_entity.type
_entity.pdbx_description
1 polymer ?
#
loop_
_entity_poly.entity_id
_entity_poly.type
_entity_poly.pdbx_seq_one_letter_code
_entity_poly.pdbx_strand_id
1 'polypeptide(L)'
;MNSDTSDFGKTEQTNTTSYQMPLVVYYVLFVIITPIYFLILVCILKLRRHVVMFKSTFYTILVQHSISDISALLFYAFQKVSYVLIPNFLYNYQRYRFAAVFYDGIYWSFVFRTNGIAFMTIHRFLIIVKPAHKITRVWENIHFYDNPYHCVQMLQQFEPWKIWVVFWIPSLILSAICFSDLEIGFDSPEKMLLAMDPSIISRYTRVIFLYLLVVCVVCVILYGLIIKSIRTSSHSVTKSLQREIRLALQVSLSFAAQVVLLIYLFFSYIFAEMDNTAQIVNLRRFFPLAYGTLSFIGPFTILIFNKDVSKEMKLMIFGKKLYIQQAKPWKIWIMYWIPSVVFSAVCFPDTEISFDYPENMALVMDSAIISKATRISFIYLLFTCSACVISYRLMIKFIRDKSHSMSKSLRREIRLAFQVFLSFAAQVILLIYLFCLNVFAVMDNKEGIVKTRKYYPLVYGILSFIGPFTILIFNNDVSRRIQLIILGNRMVRRVESLTTSTSRKLTDFPTTRF
;
A
#
# COMPACT_ATOMS: atom_id res chain seq x y z
N MET A 1 39.22 -38.20 18.16
CA MET A 1 38.60 -38.43 16.84
C MET A 1 37.10 -38.47 17.06
N ASN A 2 36.47 -37.29 17.09
CA ASN A 2 35.03 -37.07 17.12
C ASN A 2 34.80 -35.56 17.05
N SER A 3 34.72 -35.05 15.83
CA SER A 3 34.05 -33.80 15.48
C SER A 3 33.23 -34.10 14.23
N ASP A 4 32.19 -33.30 13.99
CA ASP A 4 31.46 -33.19 12.71
C ASP A 4 30.07 -33.84 12.66
N THR A 5 29.24 -33.62 13.67
CA THR A 5 27.77 -33.76 13.54
C THR A 5 26.99 -32.47 13.83
N SER A 6 27.64 -31.34 14.12
CA SER A 6 26.98 -30.07 14.44
C SER A 6 26.82 -29.12 13.25
N ASP A 7 27.52 -29.32 12.13
CA ASP A 7 27.48 -28.40 10.99
C ASP A 7 26.39 -28.70 9.96
N PHE A 8 25.94 -29.95 9.85
CA PHE A 8 24.87 -30.33 8.89
C PHE A 8 23.52 -29.66 9.19
N GLY A 9 23.19 -29.42 10.46
CA GLY A 9 21.94 -28.75 10.84
C GLY A 9 21.94 -27.23 10.62
N LYS A 10 23.12 -26.58 10.67
CA LYS A 10 23.23 -25.12 10.47
C LYS A 10 23.19 -24.73 8.99
N THR A 11 23.70 -25.57 8.09
CA THR A 11 23.67 -25.31 6.64
C THR A 11 22.26 -25.43 6.05
N GLU A 12 21.43 -26.32 6.60
CA GLU A 12 20.04 -26.51 6.14
C GLU A 12 19.11 -25.35 6.58
N GLN A 13 19.31 -24.81 7.79
CA GLN A 13 18.57 -23.64 8.31
C GLN A 13 18.99 -22.31 7.66
N THR A 14 20.27 -22.12 7.34
CA THR A 14 20.73 -20.92 6.62
C THR A 14 20.28 -20.91 5.16
N ASN A 15 20.14 -22.08 4.55
CA ASN A 15 19.61 -22.20 3.20
C ASN A 15 18.10 -21.88 3.16
N THR A 16 17.27 -22.47 4.04
CA THR A 16 15.81 -22.24 4.10
C THR A 16 15.41 -20.78 4.36
N THR A 17 16.16 -20.06 5.18
CA THR A 17 15.94 -18.61 5.43
C THR A 17 16.25 -17.74 4.21
N SER A 18 17.23 -18.11 3.37
CA SER A 18 17.54 -17.44 2.10
C SER A 18 16.47 -17.69 1.02
N TYR A 19 15.88 -18.90 0.97
CA TYR A 19 14.85 -19.27 -0.01
C TYR A 19 13.56 -18.43 0.06
N GLN A 20 13.24 -17.83 1.21
CA GLN A 20 11.98 -17.08 1.41
C GLN A 20 12.12 -15.56 1.20
N MET A 21 13.33 -15.02 1.16
CA MET A 21 13.55 -13.56 1.17
C MET A 21 12.88 -12.81 -0.01
N PRO A 22 13.01 -13.24 -1.28
CA PRO A 22 12.34 -12.55 -2.39
C PRO A 22 10.81 -12.58 -2.30
N LEU A 23 10.24 -13.65 -1.77
CA LEU A 23 8.80 -13.80 -1.59
C LEU A 23 8.30 -12.92 -0.42
N VAL A 24 9.05 -12.85 0.68
CA VAL A 24 8.75 -11.94 1.79
C VAL A 24 8.81 -10.49 1.33
N VAL A 25 9.84 -10.10 0.58
CA VAL A 25 9.95 -8.76 -0.01
C VAL A 25 8.76 -8.47 -0.92
N TYR A 26 8.35 -9.43 -1.76
CA TYR A 26 7.16 -9.29 -2.59
C TYR A 26 5.90 -9.01 -1.74
N TYR A 27 5.66 -9.75 -0.66
CA TYR A 27 4.49 -9.53 0.19
C TYR A 27 4.51 -8.17 0.91
N VAL A 28 5.67 -7.76 1.43
CA VAL A 28 5.84 -6.42 2.03
C VAL A 28 5.50 -5.34 1.02
N LEU A 29 6.04 -5.44 -0.20
CA LEU A 29 5.73 -4.50 -1.29
C LEU A 29 4.26 -4.55 -1.69
N PHE A 30 3.66 -5.74 -1.77
CA PHE A 30 2.25 -5.92 -2.08
C PHE A 30 1.33 -5.23 -1.06
N VAL A 31 1.60 -5.39 0.24
CA VAL A 31 0.79 -4.76 1.32
C VAL A 31 0.89 -3.23 1.27
N ILE A 32 2.05 -2.69 0.91
CA ILE A 32 2.25 -1.23 0.83
C ILE A 32 1.64 -0.66 -0.46
N ILE A 33 1.87 -1.33 -1.60
CA ILE A 33 1.60 -0.78 -2.92
C ILE A 33 0.14 -0.94 -3.32
N THR A 34 -0.50 -2.07 -3.00
CA THR A 34 -1.89 -2.34 -3.40
C THR A 34 -2.88 -1.28 -2.91
N PRO A 35 -2.83 -0.81 -1.64
CA PRO A 35 -3.69 0.27 -1.17
C PRO A 35 -3.45 1.59 -1.93
N ILE A 36 -2.18 1.92 -2.22
CA ILE A 36 -1.82 3.13 -2.97
C ILE A 36 -2.38 3.04 -4.39
N TYR A 37 -2.21 1.90 -5.05
CA TYR A 37 -2.73 1.66 -6.40
C TYR A 37 -4.26 1.78 -6.45
N PHE A 38 -4.95 1.19 -5.46
CA PHE A 38 -6.42 1.29 -5.35
C PHE A 38 -6.88 2.74 -5.13
N LEU A 39 -6.18 3.50 -4.28
CA LEU A 39 -6.47 4.93 -4.07
C LEU A 39 -6.30 5.74 -5.36
N ILE A 40 -5.25 5.48 -6.14
CA ILE A 40 -5.03 6.12 -7.44
C ILE A 40 -6.19 5.80 -8.39
N LEU A 41 -6.60 4.53 -8.48
CA LEU A 41 -7.71 4.11 -9.33
C LEU A 41 -9.02 4.82 -8.94
N VAL A 42 -9.36 4.83 -7.64
CA VAL A 42 -10.54 5.53 -7.12
C VAL A 42 -10.47 7.03 -7.40
N CYS A 43 -9.28 7.64 -7.24
CA CYS A 43 -9.06 9.05 -7.53
C CYS A 43 -9.34 9.37 -9.01
N ILE A 44 -8.76 8.59 -9.93
CA ILE A 44 -8.96 8.78 -11.38
C ILE A 44 -10.43 8.57 -11.76
N LEU A 45 -11.09 7.53 -11.23
CA LEU A 45 -12.51 7.26 -11.51
C LEU A 45 -13.42 8.39 -11.01
N LYS A 46 -13.14 8.96 -9.83
CA LYS A 46 -13.87 10.11 -9.30
C LYS A 46 -13.64 11.35 -10.14
N LEU A 47 -12.38 11.64 -10.49
CA LEU A 47 -12.02 12.77 -11.35
C LEU A 47 -12.68 12.71 -12.71
N ARG A 48 -12.83 11.51 -13.28
CA ARG A 48 -13.51 11.29 -14.57
C ARG A 48 -14.98 11.73 -14.57
N ARG A 49 -15.66 11.69 -13.42
CA ARG A 49 -17.05 12.17 -13.29
C ARG A 49 -17.13 13.70 -13.30
N HIS A 50 -16.14 14.37 -12.72
CA HIS A 50 -16.19 15.82 -12.47
C HIS A 50 -15.41 16.67 -13.48
N VAL A 51 -14.39 16.11 -14.16
CA VAL A 51 -13.46 16.87 -14.99
C VAL A 51 -13.36 16.27 -16.39
N VAL A 52 -13.70 17.07 -17.42
CA VAL A 52 -13.71 16.66 -18.83
C VAL A 52 -12.35 16.15 -19.31
N MET A 53 -11.26 16.77 -18.85
CA MET A 53 -9.88 16.38 -19.15
C MET A 53 -9.56 14.91 -18.79
N PHE A 54 -10.19 14.37 -17.74
CA PHE A 54 -10.00 12.98 -17.28
C PHE A 54 -10.87 11.98 -18.05
N LYS A 55 -11.74 12.45 -18.96
CA LYS A 55 -12.49 11.60 -19.88
C LYS A 55 -11.70 11.26 -21.15
N SER A 56 -10.44 11.70 -21.27
CA SER A 56 -9.62 11.44 -22.45
C SER A 56 -9.30 9.95 -22.66
N THR A 57 -8.94 9.60 -23.89
CA THR A 57 -8.50 8.26 -24.30
C THR A 57 -7.35 7.75 -23.42
N PHE A 58 -6.37 8.61 -23.12
CA PHE A 58 -5.24 8.25 -22.26
C PHE A 58 -5.66 7.78 -20.87
N TYR A 59 -6.53 8.51 -20.18
CA TYR A 59 -6.98 8.13 -18.84
C TYR A 59 -7.83 6.87 -18.87
N THR A 60 -8.53 6.60 -19.98
CA THR A 60 -9.23 5.33 -20.18
C THR A 60 -8.26 4.16 -20.28
N ILE A 61 -7.22 4.29 -21.11
CA ILE A 61 -6.16 3.26 -21.23
C ILE A 61 -5.43 3.08 -19.88
N LEU A 62 -5.10 4.19 -19.19
CA LEU A 62 -4.44 4.15 -17.90
C LEU A 62 -5.28 3.41 -16.84
N VAL A 63 -6.61 3.61 -16.83
CA VAL A 63 -7.52 2.87 -15.95
C VAL A 63 -7.52 1.38 -16.27
N GLN A 64 -7.58 0.99 -17.56
CA GLN A 64 -7.54 -0.43 -17.94
C GLN A 64 -6.21 -1.08 -17.53
N HIS A 65 -5.10 -0.39 -17.77
CA HIS A 65 -3.79 -0.85 -17.34
C HIS A 65 -3.68 -0.97 -15.81
N SER A 66 -4.23 -0.01 -15.07
CA SER A 66 -4.29 -0.04 -13.60
C SER A 66 -5.11 -1.22 -13.07
N ILE A 67 -6.24 -1.54 -13.71
CA ILE A 67 -7.06 -2.71 -13.36
C ILE A 67 -6.28 -4.00 -13.63
N SER A 68 -5.59 -4.08 -14.78
CA SER A 68 -4.73 -5.21 -15.13
C SER A 68 -3.63 -5.43 -14.09
N ASP A 69 -2.91 -4.38 -13.68
CA ASP A 69 -1.87 -4.45 -12.65
C ASP A 69 -2.40 -4.92 -11.29
N ILE A 70 -3.52 -4.36 -10.83
CA ILE A 70 -4.14 -4.76 -9.56
C ILE A 70 -4.59 -6.22 -9.63
N SER A 71 -5.21 -6.63 -10.74
CA SER A 71 -5.65 -8.01 -10.93
C SER A 71 -4.47 -8.98 -10.93
N ALA A 72 -3.36 -8.64 -11.58
CA ALA A 72 -2.15 -9.45 -11.63
C ALA A 72 -1.49 -9.61 -10.25
N LEU A 73 -1.47 -8.54 -9.44
CA LEU A 73 -0.97 -8.56 -8.06
C LEU A 73 -1.86 -9.42 -7.15
N LEU A 74 -3.17 -9.19 -7.19
CA LEU A 74 -4.14 -9.94 -6.39
C LEU A 74 -4.13 -11.43 -6.76
N PHE A 75 -4.07 -11.74 -8.05
CA PHE A 75 -4.05 -13.11 -8.54
C PHE A 75 -2.83 -13.88 -8.04
N TYR A 76 -1.63 -13.30 -8.17
CA TYR A 76 -0.40 -13.94 -7.71
C TYR A 76 -0.35 -14.09 -6.19
N ALA A 77 -0.77 -13.07 -5.44
CA ALA A 77 -0.87 -13.14 -3.99
C ALA A 77 -1.89 -14.21 -3.55
N PHE A 78 -3.06 -14.24 -4.18
CA PHE A 78 -4.12 -15.22 -3.90
C PHE A 78 -3.64 -16.65 -4.19
N GLN A 79 -2.96 -16.88 -5.32
CA GLN A 79 -2.38 -18.18 -5.65
C GLN A 79 -1.43 -18.66 -4.55
N LYS A 80 -0.46 -17.82 -4.16
CA LYS A 80 0.55 -18.20 -3.16
C LYS A 80 -0.03 -18.37 -1.76
N VAL A 81 -0.99 -17.55 -1.37
CA VAL A 81 -1.72 -17.72 -0.10
C VAL A 81 -2.56 -18.99 -0.11
N SER A 82 -3.19 -19.34 -1.23
CA SER A 82 -4.01 -20.54 -1.36
C SER A 82 -3.18 -21.82 -1.21
N TYR A 83 -1.94 -21.83 -1.69
CA TYR A 83 -1.02 -22.97 -1.51
C TYR A 83 -0.69 -23.24 -0.04
N VAL A 84 -0.78 -22.22 0.82
CA VAL A 84 -0.52 -22.34 2.27
C VAL A 84 -1.79 -22.64 3.05
N LEU A 85 -2.90 -21.95 2.74
CA LEU A 85 -4.13 -22.04 3.53
C LEU A 85 -5.00 -23.26 3.20
N ILE A 86 -5.06 -23.65 1.91
CA ILE A 86 -5.99 -24.68 1.43
C ILE A 86 -5.31 -25.72 0.50
N PRO A 87 -4.10 -26.22 0.80
CA PRO A 87 -3.40 -27.16 -0.08
C PRO A 87 -4.20 -28.45 -0.34
N ASN A 88 -4.73 -29.07 0.72
CA ASN A 88 -5.49 -30.32 0.59
C ASN A 88 -6.74 -30.17 -0.28
N PHE A 89 -7.41 -29.00 -0.21
CA PHE A 89 -8.57 -28.71 -1.05
C PHE A 89 -8.14 -28.58 -2.52
N LEU A 90 -7.10 -27.81 -2.81
CA LEU A 90 -6.62 -27.61 -4.18
C LEU A 90 -6.16 -28.92 -4.85
N TYR A 91 -5.49 -29.79 -4.08
CA TYR A 91 -5.03 -31.09 -4.54
C TYR A 91 -6.20 -32.07 -4.79
N ASN A 92 -7.08 -32.25 -3.81
CA ASN A 92 -8.20 -33.20 -3.91
C ASN A 92 -9.21 -32.82 -5.00
N TYR A 93 -9.36 -31.52 -5.26
CA TYR A 93 -10.27 -30.98 -6.27
C TYR A 93 -9.55 -30.57 -7.57
N GLN A 94 -8.37 -31.13 -7.84
CA GLN A 94 -7.61 -30.87 -9.08
C GLN A 94 -8.37 -31.23 -10.36
N ARG A 95 -9.44 -32.05 -10.28
CA ARG A 95 -10.39 -32.30 -11.38
C ARG A 95 -11.00 -31.01 -11.95
N TYR A 96 -11.11 -29.95 -11.15
CA TYR A 96 -11.57 -28.62 -11.59
C TYR A 96 -10.47 -27.75 -12.21
N ARG A 97 -9.26 -28.30 -12.44
CA ARG A 97 -8.15 -27.66 -13.17
C ARG A 97 -7.65 -26.35 -12.57
N PHE A 98 -7.71 -26.21 -11.24
CA PHE A 98 -7.18 -25.04 -10.53
C PHE A 98 -5.68 -24.83 -10.80
N ALA A 99 -4.91 -25.90 -10.94
CA ALA A 99 -3.47 -25.85 -11.26
C ALA A 99 -3.19 -25.18 -12.61
N ALA A 100 -3.95 -25.55 -13.65
CA ALA A 100 -3.87 -24.92 -14.98
C ALA A 100 -4.21 -23.43 -14.90
N VAL A 101 -5.34 -23.07 -14.26
CA VAL A 101 -5.74 -21.66 -14.10
C VAL A 101 -4.66 -20.84 -13.37
N PHE A 102 -4.07 -21.39 -12.30
CA PHE A 102 -3.02 -20.71 -11.54
C PHE A 102 -1.72 -20.54 -12.31
N TYR A 103 -1.37 -21.50 -13.17
CA TYR A 103 -0.17 -21.39 -14.00
C TYR A 103 -0.41 -20.47 -15.20
N ASP A 104 -1.45 -20.72 -15.99
CA ASP A 104 -1.82 -19.94 -17.17
C ASP A 104 -2.12 -18.48 -16.82
N GLY A 105 -2.80 -18.25 -15.69
CA GLY A 105 -3.17 -16.91 -15.23
C GLY A 105 -1.97 -15.98 -14.96
N ILE A 106 -0.80 -16.53 -14.62
CA ILE A 106 0.44 -15.75 -14.53
C ILE A 106 0.85 -15.22 -15.92
N TYR A 107 0.77 -16.07 -16.95
CA TYR A 107 1.12 -15.70 -18.33
C TYR A 107 0.07 -14.78 -18.95
N TRP A 108 -1.22 -15.01 -18.70
CA TRP A 108 -2.29 -14.09 -19.09
C TRP A 108 -2.03 -12.68 -18.53
N SER A 109 -1.66 -12.61 -17.24
CA SER A 109 -1.31 -11.36 -16.57
C SER A 109 -0.07 -10.67 -17.17
N PHE A 110 0.89 -11.41 -17.71
CA PHE A 110 2.00 -10.81 -18.48
C PHE A 110 1.51 -10.18 -19.79
N VAL A 111 0.68 -10.90 -20.55
CA VAL A 111 0.16 -10.41 -21.84
C VAL A 111 -0.67 -9.14 -21.64
N PHE A 112 -1.60 -9.13 -20.68
CA PHE A 112 -2.46 -7.96 -20.43
C PHE A 112 -1.67 -6.71 -20.03
N ARG A 113 -0.64 -6.86 -19.18
CA ARG A 113 0.18 -5.74 -18.72
C ARG A 113 1.07 -5.19 -19.82
N THR A 114 1.74 -6.08 -20.56
CA THR A 114 2.60 -5.74 -21.70
C THR A 114 1.83 -5.01 -22.79
N ASN A 115 0.64 -5.51 -23.13
CA ASN A 115 -0.21 -4.87 -24.14
C ASN A 115 -0.63 -3.45 -23.70
N GLY A 116 -0.92 -3.25 -22.41
CA GLY A 116 -1.24 -1.93 -21.88
C GLY A 116 -0.11 -0.92 -21.99
N ILE A 117 1.14 -1.33 -21.74
CA ILE A 117 2.32 -0.46 -21.90
C ILE A 117 2.52 -0.11 -23.38
N ALA A 118 2.38 -1.08 -24.28
CA ALA A 118 2.46 -0.86 -25.73
C ALA A 118 1.41 0.16 -26.20
N PHE A 119 0.14 -0.01 -25.82
CA PHE A 119 -0.94 0.92 -26.18
C PHE A 119 -0.71 2.33 -25.65
N MET A 120 -0.29 2.48 -24.40
CA MET A 120 0.06 3.79 -23.84
C MET A 120 1.21 4.45 -24.61
N THR A 121 2.22 3.67 -25.02
CA THR A 121 3.38 4.17 -25.77
C THR A 121 2.99 4.61 -27.18
N ILE A 122 2.21 3.80 -27.90
CA ILE A 122 1.66 4.13 -29.23
C ILE A 122 0.81 5.40 -29.15
N HIS A 123 -0.09 5.49 -28.17
CA HIS A 123 -0.93 6.67 -27.97
C HIS A 123 -0.09 7.94 -27.74
N ARG A 124 1.01 7.84 -26.97
CA ARG A 124 1.92 8.97 -26.71
C ARG A 124 2.69 9.38 -27.96
N PHE A 125 3.17 8.42 -28.72
CA PHE A 125 3.80 8.66 -30.01
C PHE A 125 2.87 9.43 -30.96
N LEU A 126 1.62 8.99 -31.09
CA LEU A 126 0.63 9.64 -31.96
C LEU A 126 0.34 11.09 -31.56
N ILE A 127 0.31 11.40 -30.27
CA ILE A 127 0.03 12.76 -29.78
C ILE A 127 1.24 13.69 -29.94
N ILE A 128 2.45 13.20 -29.69
CA ILE A 128 3.65 14.07 -29.65
C ILE A 128 4.25 14.26 -31.05
N VAL A 129 4.36 13.19 -31.84
CA VAL A 129 5.10 13.21 -33.11
C VAL A 129 4.23 13.65 -34.29
N LYS A 130 2.96 13.23 -34.33
CA LYS A 130 2.08 13.44 -35.48
C LYS A 130 1.62 14.90 -35.72
N PRO A 131 1.47 15.80 -34.71
CA PRO A 131 1.19 17.21 -35.01
C PRO A 131 2.40 17.99 -35.56
N ALA A 132 3.61 17.42 -35.56
CA ALA A 132 4.85 18.11 -35.95
C ALA A 132 5.38 17.77 -37.36
N HIS A 133 4.89 16.72 -38.02
CA HIS A 133 5.43 16.29 -39.32
C HIS A 133 4.65 16.87 -40.52
N LYS A 134 5.37 17.53 -41.46
CA LYS A 134 4.90 17.92 -42.81
C LYS A 134 4.40 16.74 -43.68
N ILE A 135 4.64 15.50 -43.25
CA ILE A 135 4.27 14.27 -43.98
C ILE A 135 2.74 14.12 -44.12
N THR A 136 1.95 14.76 -43.26
CA THR A 136 0.48 14.72 -43.37
C THR A 136 -0.05 15.39 -44.64
N ARG A 137 0.63 16.42 -45.19
CA ARG A 137 0.26 17.04 -46.48
C ARG A 137 0.74 16.25 -47.71
N VAL A 138 1.84 15.52 -47.57
CA VAL A 138 2.39 14.71 -48.69
C VAL A 138 1.59 13.43 -48.86
N TRP A 139 1.13 12.82 -47.76
CA TRP A 139 0.26 11.65 -47.80
C TRP A 139 -1.21 11.96 -48.15
N GLU A 140 -1.63 13.22 -48.07
CA GLU A 140 -2.93 13.70 -48.59
C GLU A 140 -2.93 13.80 -50.13
N ASN A 141 -1.75 13.82 -50.76
CA ASN A 141 -1.59 13.94 -52.22
C ASN A 141 -1.33 12.61 -52.93
N ILE A 142 -1.21 11.48 -52.22
CA ILE A 142 -0.97 10.16 -52.83
C ILE A 142 -2.23 9.31 -52.72
N HIS A 143 -3.11 9.48 -53.70
CA HIS A 143 -4.32 8.68 -53.93
C HIS A 143 -3.97 7.29 -54.48
N PHE A 144 -3.52 6.35 -53.63
CA PHE A 144 -3.44 4.95 -54.06
C PHE A 144 -3.62 3.96 -52.90
N TYR A 145 -4.68 3.15 -53.03
CA TYR A 145 -5.14 2.04 -52.18
C TYR A 145 -5.70 2.34 -50.78
N ASP A 146 -6.80 1.64 -50.47
CA ASP A 146 -7.73 1.81 -49.36
C ASP A 146 -7.10 2.05 -47.97
N ASN A 147 -7.09 3.33 -47.58
CA ASN A 147 -7.38 3.87 -46.26
C ASN A 147 -6.79 3.18 -44.98
N PRO A 148 -5.46 3.23 -44.77
CA PRO A 148 -4.84 2.94 -43.46
C PRO A 148 -5.12 4.02 -42.38
N TYR A 149 -5.85 5.10 -42.72
CA TYR A 149 -6.20 6.19 -41.79
C TYR A 149 -7.38 5.87 -40.89
N HIS A 150 -8.22 4.92 -41.29
CA HIS A 150 -9.45 4.62 -40.56
C HIS A 150 -9.14 4.10 -39.14
N CYS A 151 -8.19 3.17 -38.99
CA CYS A 151 -7.87 2.57 -37.68
C CYS A 151 -7.19 3.56 -36.70
N VAL A 152 -6.51 4.58 -37.23
CA VAL A 152 -5.67 5.50 -36.44
C VAL A 152 -6.42 6.76 -36.00
N GLN A 153 -7.37 7.25 -36.81
CA GLN A 153 -8.32 8.29 -36.39
C GLN A 153 -9.35 7.73 -35.39
N MET A 154 -9.66 6.43 -35.47
CA MET A 154 -10.52 5.74 -34.52
C MET A 154 -9.99 5.85 -33.06
N LEU A 155 -8.67 5.77 -32.83
CA LEU A 155 -8.08 5.84 -31.48
C LEU A 155 -8.30 7.19 -30.75
N GLN A 156 -8.44 8.30 -31.49
CA GLN A 156 -8.64 9.63 -30.90
C GLN A 156 -10.11 9.97 -30.64
N GLN A 157 -11.05 9.27 -31.28
CA GLN A 157 -12.49 9.48 -31.12
C GLN A 157 -13.24 8.28 -30.52
N PHE A 158 -12.53 7.25 -30.04
CA PHE A 158 -13.19 6.09 -29.47
C PHE A 158 -13.98 6.44 -28.21
N GLU A 159 -15.26 6.07 -28.23
CA GLU A 159 -16.05 5.96 -27.02
C GLU A 159 -15.36 5.01 -26.03
N PRO A 160 -15.44 5.27 -24.70
CA PRO A 160 -14.70 4.52 -23.69
C PRO A 160 -14.82 2.99 -23.76
N TRP A 161 -15.94 2.47 -24.27
CA TRP A 161 -16.17 1.03 -24.40
C TRP A 161 -15.39 0.40 -25.56
N LYS A 162 -15.13 1.13 -26.65
CA LYS A 162 -14.34 0.63 -27.79
C LYS A 162 -12.87 0.44 -27.40
N ILE A 163 -12.35 1.29 -26.52
CA ILE A 163 -11.00 1.15 -25.95
C ILE A 163 -10.90 -0.13 -25.10
N TRP A 164 -11.95 -0.47 -24.36
CA TRP A 164 -12.00 -1.70 -23.58
C TRP A 164 -11.91 -2.94 -24.48
N VAL A 165 -12.70 -2.97 -25.56
CA VAL A 165 -12.68 -4.04 -26.57
C VAL A 165 -11.30 -4.21 -27.19
N VAL A 166 -10.70 -3.11 -27.66
CA VAL A 166 -9.37 -3.13 -28.31
C VAL A 166 -8.25 -3.51 -27.34
N PHE A 167 -8.38 -3.17 -26.06
CA PHE A 167 -7.38 -3.50 -25.04
C PHE A 167 -7.43 -4.99 -24.66
N TRP A 168 -8.62 -5.52 -24.39
CA TRP A 168 -8.77 -6.87 -23.81
C TRP A 168 -8.84 -7.98 -24.85
N ILE A 169 -9.57 -7.80 -25.97
CA ILE A 169 -9.84 -8.88 -26.92
C ILE A 169 -8.55 -9.45 -27.54
N PRO A 170 -7.61 -8.65 -28.09
CA PRO A 170 -6.39 -9.20 -28.69
C PRO A 170 -5.54 -9.97 -27.66
N SER A 171 -5.46 -9.46 -26.43
CA SER A 171 -4.74 -10.14 -25.35
C SER A 171 -5.43 -11.41 -24.90
N LEU A 172 -6.77 -11.45 -24.85
CA LEU A 172 -7.54 -12.64 -24.51
C LEU A 172 -7.40 -13.72 -25.59
N ILE A 173 -7.47 -13.34 -26.86
CA ILE A 173 -7.27 -14.27 -27.99
C ILE A 173 -5.86 -14.85 -27.95
N LEU A 174 -4.84 -14.01 -27.81
CA LEU A 174 -3.45 -14.47 -27.69
C LEU A 174 -3.27 -15.41 -26.48
N SER A 175 -3.91 -15.06 -25.36
CA SER A 175 -3.85 -15.85 -24.13
C SER A 175 -4.52 -17.21 -24.29
N ALA A 176 -5.68 -17.26 -24.93
CA ALA A 176 -6.42 -18.50 -25.18
C ALA A 176 -5.71 -19.42 -26.18
N ILE A 177 -5.04 -18.86 -27.19
CA ILE A 177 -4.33 -19.64 -28.21
C ILE A 177 -3.01 -20.17 -27.68
N CYS A 178 -2.25 -19.35 -26.93
CA CYS A 178 -0.89 -19.68 -26.54
C CYS A 178 -0.75 -20.26 -25.13
N PHE A 179 -1.71 -20.03 -24.24
CA PHE A 179 -1.64 -20.37 -22.82
C PHE A 179 -2.96 -20.99 -22.33
N SER A 180 -3.26 -22.22 -22.73
CA SER A 180 -4.50 -22.92 -22.35
C SER A 180 -4.32 -24.45 -22.23
N ASP A 181 -3.16 -24.89 -21.75
CA ASP A 181 -2.92 -26.30 -21.49
C ASP A 181 -3.68 -26.79 -20.26
N LEU A 182 -4.40 -27.88 -20.44
CA LEU A 182 -5.26 -28.45 -19.40
C LEU A 182 -4.58 -29.57 -18.60
N GLU A 183 -3.37 -29.97 -19.00
CA GLU A 183 -2.60 -31.08 -18.45
C GLU A 183 -1.70 -30.67 -17.26
N ILE A 184 -1.95 -29.49 -16.68
CA ILE A 184 -1.19 -28.97 -15.54
C ILE A 184 -1.85 -29.40 -14.24
N GLY A 185 -1.07 -30.05 -13.37
CA GLY A 185 -1.52 -30.59 -12.09
C GLY A 185 -0.68 -30.15 -10.89
N PHE A 186 -1.05 -30.60 -9.69
CA PHE A 186 -0.21 -30.51 -8.50
C PHE A 186 0.46 -31.85 -8.23
N ASP A 187 1.73 -31.81 -7.81
CA ASP A 187 2.52 -32.99 -7.48
C ASP A 187 2.08 -33.61 -6.14
N SER A 188 2.05 -32.80 -5.08
CA SER A 188 1.64 -33.25 -3.74
C SER A 188 0.98 -32.12 -2.91
N PRO A 189 0.16 -32.47 -1.90
CA PRO A 189 -0.44 -31.49 -0.99
C PRO A 189 0.59 -30.78 -0.11
N GLU A 190 1.71 -31.44 0.20
CA GLU A 190 2.75 -30.88 1.08
C GLU A 190 3.67 -29.90 0.35
N LYS A 191 4.00 -30.17 -0.92
CA LYS A 191 4.94 -29.34 -1.69
C LYS A 191 4.24 -28.34 -2.61
N MET A 192 2.99 -28.60 -3.01
CA MET A 192 2.20 -27.72 -3.90
C MET A 192 2.97 -27.29 -5.16
N LEU A 193 3.85 -28.17 -5.66
CA LEU A 193 4.59 -27.97 -6.89
C LEU A 193 3.68 -28.29 -8.06
N LEU A 194 3.74 -27.46 -9.10
CA LEU A 194 2.99 -27.70 -10.33
C LEU A 194 3.70 -28.78 -11.14
N ALA A 195 3.04 -29.93 -11.30
CA ALA A 195 3.47 -31.04 -12.14
C ALA A 195 2.94 -30.82 -13.56
N MET A 196 3.85 -30.74 -14.54
CA MET A 196 3.52 -30.58 -15.95
C MET A 196 4.70 -31.03 -16.80
N ASP A 197 4.44 -31.32 -18.07
CA ASP A 197 5.51 -31.68 -19.01
C ASP A 197 6.49 -30.51 -19.22
N PRO A 198 7.81 -30.78 -19.23
CA PRO A 198 8.83 -29.74 -19.49
C PRO A 198 8.62 -29.02 -20.83
N SER A 199 8.01 -29.69 -21.81
CA SER A 199 7.66 -29.14 -23.12
C SER A 199 6.70 -27.93 -23.01
N ILE A 200 5.74 -27.97 -22.07
CA ILE A 200 4.78 -26.89 -21.80
C ILE A 200 5.52 -25.67 -21.26
N ILE A 201 6.38 -25.86 -20.27
CA ILE A 201 7.18 -24.79 -19.64
C ILE A 201 8.08 -24.11 -20.68
N SER A 202 8.76 -24.90 -21.51
CA SER A 202 9.63 -24.40 -22.57
C SER A 202 8.85 -23.60 -23.61
N ARG A 203 7.71 -24.14 -24.09
CA ARG A 203 6.84 -23.46 -25.05
C ARG A 203 6.33 -22.13 -24.51
N TYR A 204 5.78 -22.11 -23.30
CA TYR A 204 5.23 -20.90 -22.68
C TYR A 204 6.31 -19.82 -22.51
N THR A 205 7.48 -20.22 -22.00
CA THR A 205 8.61 -19.32 -21.78
C THR A 205 9.11 -18.73 -23.10
N ARG A 206 9.20 -19.54 -24.17
CA ARG A 206 9.63 -19.08 -25.50
C ARG A 206 8.62 -18.11 -26.12
N VAL A 207 7.32 -18.44 -26.06
CA VAL A 207 6.28 -17.58 -26.63
C VAL A 207 6.20 -16.25 -25.89
N ILE A 208 6.21 -16.25 -24.56
CA ILE A 208 6.14 -15.00 -23.80
C ILE A 208 7.40 -14.14 -23.99
N PHE A 209 8.58 -14.77 -24.05
CA PHE A 209 9.83 -14.08 -24.33
C PHE A 209 9.80 -13.40 -25.70
N LEU A 210 9.42 -14.14 -26.75
CA LEU A 210 9.37 -13.62 -28.12
C LEU A 210 8.32 -12.50 -28.25
N TYR A 211 7.14 -12.68 -27.65
CA TYR A 211 6.12 -11.64 -27.61
C TYR A 211 6.63 -10.36 -26.92
N LEU A 212 7.26 -10.50 -25.75
CA LEU A 212 7.79 -9.38 -24.99
C LEU A 212 8.93 -8.68 -25.74
N LEU A 213 9.80 -9.45 -26.40
CA LEU A 213 10.89 -8.92 -27.22
C LEU A 213 10.35 -8.05 -28.37
N VAL A 214 9.37 -8.55 -29.13
CA VAL A 214 8.74 -7.80 -30.22
C VAL A 214 8.12 -6.50 -29.71
N VAL A 215 7.34 -6.57 -28.63
CA VAL A 215 6.72 -5.37 -28.03
C VAL A 215 7.79 -4.39 -27.54
N CYS A 216 8.86 -4.87 -26.91
CA CYS A 216 9.95 -4.01 -26.45
C CYS A 216 10.67 -3.32 -27.61
N VAL A 217 10.96 -4.02 -28.71
CA VAL A 217 11.57 -3.43 -29.92
C VAL A 217 10.68 -2.33 -30.49
N VAL A 218 9.37 -2.58 -30.61
CA VAL A 218 8.40 -1.57 -31.06
C VAL A 218 8.41 -0.35 -30.13
N CYS A 219 8.37 -0.56 -28.81
CA CYS A 219 8.41 0.53 -27.83
C CYS A 219 9.72 1.34 -27.93
N VAL A 220 10.88 0.70 -28.10
CA VAL A 220 12.17 1.39 -28.27
C VAL A 220 12.15 2.28 -29.50
N ILE A 221 11.68 1.78 -30.64
CA ILE A 221 11.57 2.55 -31.88
C ILE A 221 10.66 3.77 -31.67
N LEU A 222 9.47 3.56 -31.08
CA LEU A 222 8.52 4.65 -30.81
C LEU A 222 9.09 5.69 -29.85
N TYR A 223 9.76 5.28 -28.78
CA TYR A 223 10.42 6.21 -27.86
C TYR A 223 11.57 6.97 -28.52
N GLY A 224 12.35 6.32 -29.38
CA GLY A 224 13.38 6.99 -30.20
C GLY A 224 12.78 8.10 -31.07
N LEU A 225 11.64 7.85 -31.71
CA LEU A 225 10.92 8.85 -32.49
C LEU A 225 10.33 9.98 -31.63
N ILE A 226 9.78 9.66 -30.46
CA ILE A 226 9.29 10.66 -29.49
C ILE A 226 10.42 11.59 -29.05
N ILE A 227 11.57 11.03 -28.65
CA ILE A 227 12.74 11.81 -28.19
C ILE A 227 13.27 12.68 -29.33
N LYS A 228 13.38 12.14 -30.55
CA LYS A 228 13.79 12.90 -31.74
C LYS A 228 12.87 14.10 -31.98
N SER A 229 11.55 13.87 -31.95
CA SER A 229 10.55 14.92 -32.15
C SER A 229 10.59 16.02 -31.07
N ILE A 230 10.77 15.62 -29.80
CA ILE A 230 10.94 16.57 -28.68
C ILE A 230 12.18 17.43 -28.88
N ARG A 231 13.31 16.82 -29.28
CA ARG A 231 14.57 17.54 -29.50
C ARG A 231 14.47 18.54 -30.64
N THR A 232 13.82 18.16 -31.74
CA THR A 232 13.60 19.06 -32.89
C THR A 232 12.65 20.21 -32.54
N SER A 233 11.68 19.99 -31.65
CA SER A 233 10.67 20.98 -31.25
C SER A 233 11.03 21.78 -29.98
N SER A 234 12.30 21.70 -29.53
CA SER A 234 12.78 22.27 -28.27
C SER A 234 12.57 23.78 -28.14
N HIS A 235 12.47 24.51 -29.26
CA HIS A 235 12.40 25.97 -29.26
C HIS A 235 10.99 26.54 -28.99
N SER A 236 9.93 25.73 -29.01
CA SER A 236 8.53 26.19 -28.87
C SER A 236 7.65 25.28 -28.01
N VAL A 237 8.14 24.88 -26.83
CA VAL A 237 7.37 23.99 -25.92
C VAL A 237 6.20 24.73 -25.27
N THR A 238 4.99 24.44 -25.73
CA THR A 238 3.74 24.92 -25.11
C THR A 238 3.45 24.20 -23.79
N LYS A 239 2.66 24.82 -22.89
CA LYS A 239 2.25 24.20 -21.61
C LYS A 239 1.50 22.87 -21.80
N SER A 240 0.73 22.72 -22.87
CA SER A 240 0.03 21.48 -23.23
C SER A 240 1.02 20.40 -23.66
N LEU A 241 1.98 20.71 -24.54
CA LEU A 241 3.01 19.76 -24.96
C LEU A 241 3.89 19.32 -23.78
N GLN A 242 4.26 20.24 -22.89
CA GLN A 242 5.03 19.91 -21.68
C GLN A 242 4.30 18.91 -20.77
N ARG A 243 2.96 18.96 -20.73
CA ARG A 243 2.15 17.98 -20.00
C ARG A 243 2.23 16.60 -20.65
N GLU A 244 2.08 16.53 -21.97
CA GLU A 244 2.16 15.27 -22.72
C GLU A 244 3.56 14.63 -22.63
N ILE A 245 4.62 15.44 -22.63
CA ILE A 245 6.00 14.98 -22.40
C ILE A 245 6.15 14.34 -21.02
N ARG A 246 5.64 14.98 -19.95
CA ARG A 246 5.67 14.39 -18.60
C ARG A 246 4.91 13.06 -18.54
N LEU A 247 3.77 12.97 -19.22
CA LEU A 247 3.00 11.72 -19.30
C LEU A 247 3.69 10.66 -20.17
N ALA A 248 4.50 11.03 -21.17
CA ALA A 248 5.33 10.09 -21.91
C ALA A 248 6.48 9.55 -21.05
N LEU A 249 7.11 10.42 -20.25
CA LEU A 249 8.14 10.02 -19.27
C LEU A 249 7.58 9.09 -18.18
N GLN A 250 6.33 9.30 -17.77
CA GLN A 250 5.62 8.38 -16.88
C GLN A 250 5.60 6.96 -17.46
N VAL A 251 5.15 6.81 -18.71
CA VAL A 251 5.01 5.50 -19.37
C VAL A 251 6.39 4.89 -19.66
N SER A 252 7.43 5.71 -19.90
CA SER A 252 8.78 5.17 -20.17
C SER A 252 9.40 4.49 -18.95
N LEU A 253 9.03 4.89 -17.73
CA LEU A 253 9.51 4.21 -16.53
C LEU A 253 8.82 2.85 -16.33
N SER A 254 7.53 2.73 -16.68
CA SER A 254 6.86 1.43 -16.76
C SER A 254 7.46 0.54 -17.85
N PHE A 255 7.88 1.13 -18.97
CA PHE A 255 8.63 0.40 -20.00
C PHE A 255 9.99 -0.10 -19.50
N ALA A 256 10.73 0.70 -18.71
CA ALA A 256 11.97 0.24 -18.10
C ALA A 256 11.76 -1.00 -17.19
N ALA A 257 10.67 -1.03 -16.43
CA ALA A 257 10.27 -2.21 -15.65
C ALA A 257 9.99 -3.44 -16.54
N GLN A 258 9.39 -3.22 -17.72
CA GLN A 258 9.16 -4.27 -18.71
C GLN A 258 10.46 -4.82 -19.31
N VAL A 259 11.48 -3.97 -19.51
CA VAL A 259 12.81 -4.41 -19.94
C VAL A 259 13.48 -5.28 -18.88
N VAL A 260 13.34 -4.97 -17.59
CA VAL A 260 13.83 -5.82 -16.50
C VAL A 260 13.19 -7.21 -16.54
N LEU A 261 11.87 -7.29 -16.80
CA LEU A 261 11.18 -8.56 -16.99
C LEU A 261 11.68 -9.31 -18.24
N LEU A 262 11.96 -8.60 -19.34
CA LEU A 262 12.53 -9.20 -20.55
C LEU A 262 13.89 -9.83 -20.29
N ILE A 263 14.75 -9.15 -19.53
CA ILE A 263 16.06 -9.68 -19.12
C ILE A 263 15.88 -10.95 -18.27
N TYR A 264 14.94 -10.96 -17.33
CA TYR A 264 14.62 -12.14 -16.53
C TYR A 264 14.20 -13.34 -17.41
N LEU A 265 13.30 -13.10 -18.37
CA LEU A 265 12.83 -14.14 -19.29
C LEU A 265 13.93 -14.61 -20.25
N PHE A 266 14.83 -13.72 -20.67
CA PHE A 266 15.99 -14.07 -21.49
C PHE A 266 16.94 -15.03 -20.76
N PHE A 267 17.31 -14.73 -19.51
CA PHE A 267 18.12 -15.64 -18.70
C PHE A 267 17.37 -16.96 -18.43
N SER A 268 16.06 -16.90 -18.22
CA SER A 268 15.24 -18.10 -18.04
C SER A 268 15.26 -18.99 -19.27
N TYR A 269 15.22 -18.38 -20.46
CA TYR A 269 15.29 -19.09 -21.74
C TYR A 269 16.68 -19.72 -21.96
N ILE A 270 17.76 -18.98 -21.75
CA ILE A 270 19.13 -19.50 -21.91
C ILE A 270 19.38 -20.68 -20.97
N PHE A 271 19.03 -20.54 -19.69
CA PHE A 271 19.27 -21.63 -18.73
C PHE A 271 18.41 -22.86 -18.98
N ALA A 272 17.21 -22.69 -19.54
CA ALA A 272 16.38 -23.80 -19.99
C ALA A 272 17.02 -24.54 -21.17
N GLU A 273 17.61 -23.83 -22.13
CA GLU A 273 18.28 -24.44 -23.29
C GLU A 273 19.59 -25.17 -22.90
N MET A 274 20.31 -24.65 -21.89
CA MET A 274 21.55 -25.25 -21.39
C MET A 274 21.33 -26.43 -20.43
N ASP A 275 20.09 -26.83 -20.18
CA ASP A 275 19.67 -27.86 -19.21
C ASP A 275 20.30 -27.71 -17.80
N ASN A 276 20.61 -26.47 -17.41
CA ASN A 276 21.26 -26.18 -16.13
C ASN A 276 20.22 -26.00 -15.03
N THR A 277 19.70 -27.12 -14.54
CA THR A 277 18.62 -27.19 -13.53
C THR A 277 18.92 -26.36 -12.26
N ALA A 278 20.16 -26.35 -11.77
CA ALA A 278 20.56 -25.59 -10.59
C ALA A 278 20.39 -24.07 -10.78
N GLN A 279 20.80 -23.54 -11.94
CA GLN A 279 20.66 -22.12 -12.25
C GLN A 279 19.20 -21.71 -12.49
N ILE A 280 18.39 -22.60 -13.09
CA ILE A 280 16.95 -22.37 -13.26
C ILE A 280 16.26 -22.23 -11.90
N VAL A 281 16.56 -23.11 -10.95
CA VAL A 281 16.01 -23.05 -9.58
C VAL A 281 16.41 -21.73 -8.91
N ASN A 282 17.69 -21.34 -9.03
CA ASN A 282 18.17 -20.08 -8.45
C ASN A 282 17.48 -18.85 -9.08
N LEU A 283 17.31 -18.83 -10.40
CA LEU A 283 16.63 -17.75 -11.10
C LEU A 283 15.14 -17.68 -10.76
N ARG A 284 14.45 -18.82 -10.59
CA ARG A 284 13.05 -18.87 -10.15
C ARG A 284 12.85 -18.24 -8.76
N ARG A 285 13.86 -18.19 -7.90
CA ARG A 285 13.77 -17.48 -6.60
C ARG A 285 13.44 -16.00 -6.77
N PHE A 286 13.93 -15.38 -7.84
CA PHE A 286 13.68 -13.96 -8.13
C PHE A 286 12.40 -13.72 -8.94
N PHE A 287 11.68 -14.77 -9.33
CA PHE A 287 10.43 -14.65 -10.07
C PHE A 287 9.40 -13.71 -9.42
N PRO A 288 9.12 -13.79 -8.09
CA PRO A 288 8.13 -12.90 -7.47
C PRO A 288 8.51 -11.42 -7.65
N LEU A 289 9.80 -11.11 -7.55
CA LEU A 289 10.32 -9.75 -7.74
C LEU A 289 10.23 -9.32 -9.20
N ALA A 290 10.67 -10.16 -10.15
CA ALA A 290 10.58 -9.86 -11.58
C ALA A 290 9.12 -9.65 -12.02
N TYR A 291 8.21 -10.52 -11.57
CA TYR A 291 6.77 -10.43 -11.84
C TYR A 291 6.13 -9.17 -11.21
N GLY A 292 6.49 -8.87 -9.95
CA GLY A 292 5.94 -7.75 -9.19
C GLY A 292 6.47 -6.38 -9.63
N THR A 293 7.69 -6.30 -10.14
CA THR A 293 8.37 -5.03 -10.49
C THR A 293 7.55 -4.17 -11.45
N LEU A 294 6.90 -4.79 -12.44
CA LEU A 294 5.98 -4.10 -13.36
C LEU A 294 4.88 -3.32 -12.62
N SER A 295 4.23 -3.97 -11.65
CA SER A 295 3.08 -3.42 -10.95
C SER A 295 3.50 -2.56 -9.74
N PHE A 296 4.71 -2.76 -9.21
CA PHE A 296 5.25 -1.96 -8.11
C PHE A 296 5.68 -0.55 -8.52
N ILE A 297 6.19 -0.38 -9.75
CA ILE A 297 6.65 0.91 -10.26
C ILE A 297 5.47 1.80 -10.69
N GLY A 298 4.39 1.19 -11.21
CA GLY A 298 3.19 1.86 -11.73
C GLY A 298 2.66 3.02 -10.86
N PRO A 299 2.29 2.81 -9.59
CA PRO A 299 1.66 3.85 -8.80
C PRO A 299 2.62 5.01 -8.48
N PHE A 300 3.93 4.74 -8.29
CA PHE A 300 4.91 5.80 -8.10
C PHE A 300 5.08 6.65 -9.36
N THR A 301 5.10 6.05 -10.55
CA THR A 301 5.17 6.80 -11.81
C THR A 301 3.98 7.74 -11.97
N ILE A 302 2.77 7.24 -11.70
CA ILE A 302 1.54 8.04 -11.81
C ILE A 302 1.62 9.22 -10.84
N LEU A 303 2.01 9.01 -9.59
CA LEU A 303 2.04 10.08 -8.58
C LEU A 303 3.13 11.13 -8.81
N ILE A 304 4.27 10.75 -9.37
CA ILE A 304 5.40 11.65 -9.62
C ILE A 304 5.14 12.50 -10.86
N PHE A 305 4.70 11.89 -11.96
CA PHE A 305 4.60 12.57 -13.25
C PHE A 305 3.22 13.20 -13.51
N ASN A 306 2.16 12.69 -12.87
CA ASN A 306 0.81 13.24 -12.99
C ASN A 306 0.47 14.17 -11.81
N LYS A 307 0.86 15.45 -11.96
CA LYS A 307 0.59 16.50 -10.97
C LYS A 307 -0.91 16.68 -10.68
N ASP A 308 -1.77 16.44 -11.67
CA ASP A 308 -3.23 16.61 -11.53
C ASP A 308 -3.79 15.54 -10.58
N VAL A 309 -3.42 14.27 -10.80
CA VAL A 309 -3.80 13.14 -9.92
C VAL A 309 -3.19 13.29 -8.54
N SER A 310 -1.91 13.66 -8.45
CA SER A 310 -1.20 13.83 -7.17
C SER A 310 -1.81 14.94 -6.30
N LYS A 311 -2.18 16.07 -6.91
CA LYS A 311 -2.84 17.18 -6.19
C LYS A 311 -4.21 16.77 -5.66
N GLU A 312 -5.02 16.12 -6.50
CA GLU A 312 -6.35 15.67 -6.06
C GLU A 312 -6.26 14.55 -5.01
N MET A 313 -5.30 13.63 -5.14
CA MET A 313 -5.08 12.60 -4.13
C MET A 313 -4.71 13.24 -2.78
N LYS A 314 -3.85 14.27 -2.79
CA LYS A 314 -3.55 15.05 -1.58
C LYS A 314 -4.80 15.75 -1.04
N LEU A 315 -5.67 16.29 -1.89
CA LEU A 315 -6.95 16.87 -1.45
C LEU A 315 -7.94 15.82 -0.93
N MET A 316 -7.92 14.61 -1.46
CA MET A 316 -8.78 13.51 -0.99
C MET A 316 -8.33 13.00 0.38
N ILE A 317 -7.01 12.90 0.59
CA ILE A 317 -6.41 12.44 1.85
C ILE A 317 -6.41 13.54 2.92
N PHE A 318 -6.06 14.78 2.54
CA PHE A 318 -5.83 15.89 3.49
C PHE A 318 -6.82 17.06 3.37
N GLY A 319 -7.49 17.22 2.23
CA GLY A 319 -8.26 18.44 1.87
C GLY A 319 -9.74 18.42 2.25
N LYS A 320 -10.35 17.27 2.53
CA LYS A 320 -11.63 17.25 3.25
C LYS A 320 -11.35 17.44 4.73
N LYS A 321 -11.92 18.50 5.30
CA LYS A 321 -12.13 18.71 6.76
C LYS A 321 -12.27 17.32 7.39
N LEU A 322 -11.27 16.93 8.21
CA LEU A 322 -10.94 15.55 8.55
C LEU A 322 -12.18 14.65 8.52
N TYR A 323 -12.18 13.60 7.70
CA TYR A 323 -13.30 12.66 7.61
C TYR A 323 -13.75 12.16 9.00
N ILE A 324 -12.82 12.12 9.96
CA ILE A 324 -13.03 11.82 11.38
C ILE A 324 -13.93 12.86 12.09
N GLN A 325 -13.76 14.16 11.80
CA GLN A 325 -14.57 15.23 12.39
C GLN A 325 -16.02 15.25 11.86
N GLN A 326 -16.26 14.67 10.67
CA GLN A 326 -17.60 14.55 10.07
C GLN A 326 -18.17 13.12 10.15
N ALA A 327 -17.40 12.18 10.69
CA ALA A 327 -17.82 10.79 10.80
C ALA A 327 -18.90 10.63 11.86
N LYS A 328 -19.94 9.84 11.54
CA LYS A 328 -20.91 9.41 12.55
C LYS A 328 -20.16 8.66 13.68
N PRO A 329 -20.52 8.85 14.96
CA PRO A 329 -19.80 8.28 16.10
C PRO A 329 -19.50 6.77 16.00
N TRP A 330 -20.45 5.98 15.49
CA TRP A 330 -20.26 4.54 15.30
C TRP A 330 -19.14 4.17 14.31
N LYS A 331 -18.92 4.99 13.27
CA LYS A 331 -17.81 4.78 12.32
C LYS A 331 -16.45 5.00 12.97
N ILE A 332 -16.36 5.92 13.93
CA ILE A 332 -15.12 6.16 14.69
C ILE A 332 -14.82 4.96 15.59
N TRP A 333 -15.85 4.40 16.23
CA TRP A 333 -15.73 3.20 17.05
C TRP A 333 -15.20 2.01 16.23
N ILE A 334 -15.81 1.74 15.07
CA ILE A 334 -15.36 0.69 14.15
C ILE A 334 -13.90 0.89 13.72
N MET A 335 -13.54 2.11 13.31
CA MET A 335 -12.21 2.42 12.80
C MET A 335 -11.12 2.30 13.88
N TYR A 336 -11.47 2.51 15.15
CA TYR A 336 -10.56 2.36 16.28
C TYR A 336 -10.40 0.89 16.72
N TRP A 337 -11.52 0.17 16.84
CA TRP A 337 -11.52 -1.18 17.41
C TRP A 337 -11.14 -2.27 16.41
N ILE A 338 -11.64 -2.24 15.16
CA ILE A 338 -11.42 -3.34 14.21
C ILE A 338 -9.92 -3.57 13.93
N PRO A 339 -9.11 -2.56 13.58
CA PRO A 339 -7.69 -2.79 13.32
C PRO A 339 -6.96 -3.39 14.52
N SER A 340 -7.30 -2.92 15.73
CA SER A 340 -6.70 -3.38 16.98
C SER A 340 -7.09 -4.83 17.29
N VAL A 341 -8.36 -5.20 17.11
CA VAL A 341 -8.85 -6.57 17.32
C VAL A 341 -8.25 -7.53 16.30
N VAL A 342 -8.22 -7.15 15.02
CA VAL A 342 -7.63 -7.96 13.95
C VAL A 342 -6.12 -8.15 14.21
N PHE A 343 -5.42 -7.08 14.56
CA PHE A 343 -4.00 -7.16 14.91
C PHE A 343 -3.76 -8.11 16.09
N SER A 344 -4.53 -7.98 17.17
CA SER A 344 -4.41 -8.85 18.34
C SER A 344 -4.69 -10.32 18.00
N ALA A 345 -5.74 -10.59 17.21
CA ALA A 345 -6.09 -11.96 16.81
C ALA A 345 -5.01 -12.61 15.92
N VAL A 346 -4.37 -11.83 15.04
CA VAL A 346 -3.32 -12.33 14.15
C VAL A 346 -1.98 -12.50 14.87
N CYS A 347 -1.63 -11.58 15.76
CA CYS A 347 -0.33 -11.56 16.42
C CYS A 347 -0.24 -12.43 17.69
N PHE A 348 -1.37 -12.70 18.34
CA PHE A 348 -1.43 -13.49 19.58
C PHE A 348 -2.46 -14.65 19.50
N PRO A 349 -2.30 -15.61 18.56
CA PRO A 349 -3.24 -16.73 18.41
C PRO A 349 -2.96 -17.91 19.36
N ASP A 350 -1.93 -17.83 20.21
CA ASP A 350 -1.38 -18.98 20.93
C ASP A 350 -2.38 -19.48 22.01
N THR A 351 -2.81 -20.74 21.90
CA THR A 351 -3.84 -21.38 22.77
C THR A 351 -3.27 -22.16 23.96
N GLU A 352 -1.94 -22.25 24.07
CA GLU A 352 -1.22 -23.07 25.07
C GLU A 352 -1.02 -22.36 26.43
N ILE A 353 -1.86 -21.37 26.74
CA ILE A 353 -1.77 -20.60 27.98
C ILE A 353 -2.70 -21.24 29.02
N SER A 354 -2.14 -21.78 30.10
CA SER A 354 -2.90 -22.39 31.20
C SER A 354 -2.66 -21.68 32.53
N PHE A 355 -3.56 -21.86 33.49
CA PHE A 355 -3.34 -21.43 34.87
C PHE A 355 -2.64 -22.55 35.66
N ASP A 356 -1.72 -22.19 36.54
CA ASP A 356 -0.93 -23.12 37.35
C ASP A 356 -1.79 -23.85 38.40
N TYR A 357 -2.28 -23.09 39.40
CA TYR A 357 -3.15 -23.59 40.47
C TYR A 357 -4.20 -22.53 40.83
N PRO A 358 -5.40 -22.93 41.33
CA PRO A 358 -6.47 -21.99 41.68
C PRO A 358 -6.09 -20.99 42.79
N GLU A 359 -5.11 -21.33 43.63
CA GLU A 359 -4.62 -20.46 44.72
C GLU A 359 -3.67 -19.36 44.24
N ASN A 360 -2.83 -19.66 43.25
CA ASN A 360 -1.81 -18.73 42.74
C ASN A 360 -2.23 -18.04 41.43
N MET A 361 -3.15 -18.64 40.66
CA MET A 361 -3.65 -18.16 39.36
C MET A 361 -2.54 -17.65 38.42
N ALA A 362 -1.33 -18.21 38.54
CA ALA A 362 -0.20 -17.82 37.73
C ALA A 362 -0.38 -18.36 36.31
N LEU A 363 -0.13 -17.53 35.30
CA LEU A 363 -0.17 -17.97 33.91
C LEU A 363 1.08 -18.80 33.60
N VAL A 364 0.89 -20.10 33.35
CA VAL A 364 1.90 -21.02 32.86
C VAL A 364 1.90 -20.95 31.34
N MET A 365 3.04 -20.56 30.77
CA MET A 365 3.24 -20.48 29.33
C MET A 365 4.72 -20.66 29.02
N ASP A 366 5.01 -21.20 27.84
CA ASP A 366 6.40 -21.40 27.43
C ASP A 366 7.14 -20.06 27.28
N SER A 367 8.41 -20.08 27.69
CA SER A 367 9.37 -18.98 27.56
C SER A 367 9.45 -18.43 26.13
N ALA A 368 9.30 -19.30 25.12
CA ALA A 368 9.28 -18.91 23.70
C ALA A 368 8.05 -18.06 23.34
N ILE A 369 6.86 -18.41 23.84
CA ILE A 369 5.61 -17.66 23.63
C ILE A 369 5.74 -16.27 24.23
N ILE A 370 6.28 -16.18 25.45
CA ILE A 370 6.46 -14.89 26.12
C ILE A 370 7.46 -14.00 25.39
N SER A 371 8.58 -14.57 24.95
CA SER A 371 9.61 -13.85 24.20
C SER A 371 9.06 -13.29 22.89
N LYS A 372 8.31 -14.12 22.13
CA LYS A 372 7.59 -13.72 20.92
C LYS A 372 6.60 -12.57 21.18
N ALA A 373 5.73 -12.71 22.18
CA ALA A 373 4.73 -11.70 22.52
C ALA A 373 5.35 -10.37 22.96
N THR A 374 6.42 -10.42 23.75
CA THR A 374 7.17 -9.24 24.22
C THR A 374 7.84 -8.53 23.04
N ARG A 375 8.45 -9.27 22.12
CA ARG A 375 9.11 -8.71 20.93
C ARG A 375 8.11 -8.03 19.99
N ILE A 376 6.97 -8.67 19.72
CA ILE A 376 5.91 -8.09 18.88
C ILE A 376 5.36 -6.81 19.52
N SER A 377 5.06 -6.85 20.83
CA SER A 377 4.57 -5.69 21.57
C SER A 377 5.57 -4.54 21.56
N PHE A 378 6.86 -4.83 21.75
CA PHE A 378 7.92 -3.83 21.68
C PHE A 378 8.01 -3.16 20.31
N ILE A 379 8.01 -3.95 19.21
CA ILE A 379 8.06 -3.41 17.84
C ILE A 379 6.84 -2.53 17.56
N TYR A 380 5.66 -2.98 17.97
CA TYR A 380 4.41 -2.21 17.80
C TYR A 380 4.45 -0.88 18.57
N LEU A 381 4.89 -0.89 19.83
CA LEU A 381 5.05 0.32 20.64
C LEU A 381 6.14 1.25 20.10
N LEU A 382 7.23 0.71 19.55
CA LEU A 382 8.27 1.51 18.92
C LEU A 382 7.76 2.25 17.67
N PHE A 383 7.00 1.56 16.82
CA PHE A 383 6.39 2.14 15.62
C PHE A 383 5.37 3.24 15.98
N THR A 384 4.45 2.94 16.90
CA THR A 384 3.42 3.91 17.33
C THR A 384 4.03 5.13 18.02
N CYS A 385 5.02 4.94 18.91
CA CYS A 385 5.75 6.06 19.52
C CYS A 385 6.47 6.92 18.50
N SER A 386 7.12 6.33 17.49
CA SER A 386 7.80 7.07 16.42
C SER A 386 6.82 7.91 15.60
N ALA A 387 5.66 7.35 15.25
CA ALA A 387 4.59 8.08 14.55
C ALA A 387 4.04 9.25 15.39
N CYS A 388 3.87 9.05 16.71
CA CYS A 388 3.49 10.12 17.63
C CYS A 388 4.52 11.25 17.67
N VAL A 389 5.82 10.94 17.79
CA VAL A 389 6.90 11.95 17.81
C VAL A 389 6.90 12.78 16.52
N ILE A 390 6.78 12.15 15.35
CA ILE A 390 6.72 12.85 14.07
C ILE A 390 5.51 13.79 14.03
N SER A 391 4.35 13.31 14.48
CA SER A 391 3.11 14.08 14.50
C SER A 391 3.21 15.29 15.44
N TYR A 392 3.76 15.12 16.65
CA TYR A 392 3.98 16.22 17.59
C TYR A 392 5.00 17.23 17.06
N ARG A 393 6.08 16.80 16.40
CA ARG A 393 7.04 17.71 15.75
C ARG A 393 6.39 18.57 14.67
N LEU A 394 5.55 17.97 13.83
CA LEU A 394 4.81 18.70 12.79
C LEU A 394 3.82 19.71 13.40
N MET A 395 3.14 19.34 14.48
CA MET A 395 2.23 20.23 15.20
C MET A 395 2.97 21.41 15.85
N ILE A 396 4.10 21.17 16.51
CA ILE A 396 4.92 22.24 17.11
C ILE A 396 5.43 23.19 16.02
N LYS A 397 5.89 22.66 14.87
CA LYS A 397 6.30 23.48 13.73
C LYS A 397 5.15 24.37 13.23
N PHE A 398 3.96 23.81 13.07
CA PHE A 398 2.76 24.57 12.68
C PHE A 398 2.38 25.67 13.68
N ILE A 399 2.47 25.38 14.99
CA ILE A 399 2.19 26.37 16.04
C ILE A 399 3.22 27.51 15.98
N ARG A 400 4.51 27.19 15.80
CA ARG A 400 5.59 28.19 15.69
C ARG A 400 5.39 29.10 14.48
N ASP A 401 5.02 28.52 13.34
CA ASP A 401 4.80 29.27 12.08
C ASP A 401 3.55 30.17 12.13
N LYS A 402 2.57 29.87 13.00
CA LYS A 402 1.26 30.56 13.04
C LYS A 402 0.92 31.26 14.36
N SER A 403 1.88 31.34 15.28
CA SER A 403 1.75 31.88 16.64
C SER A 403 1.08 33.27 16.70
N HIS A 404 1.36 34.14 15.73
CA HIS A 404 0.86 35.52 15.70
C HIS A 404 -0.62 35.68 15.27
N SER A 405 -1.28 34.64 14.75
CA SER A 405 -2.68 34.72 14.26
C SER A 405 -3.57 33.57 14.75
N MET A 406 -3.45 33.19 16.02
CA MET A 406 -4.19 32.04 16.56
C MET A 406 -5.62 32.42 16.98
N SER A 407 -6.63 31.84 16.31
CA SER A 407 -8.04 31.98 16.71
C SER A 407 -8.33 31.27 18.06
N LYS A 408 -9.38 31.72 18.76
CA LYS A 408 -9.81 31.14 20.06
C LYS A 408 -10.14 29.64 19.97
N SER A 409 -10.72 29.20 18.84
CA SER A 409 -11.00 27.79 18.56
C SER A 409 -9.72 26.97 18.44
N LEU A 410 -8.72 27.48 17.72
CA LEU A 410 -7.46 26.76 17.50
C LEU A 410 -6.63 26.66 18.80
N ARG A 411 -6.71 27.67 19.68
CA ARG A 411 -6.10 27.62 21.02
C ARG A 411 -6.71 26.51 21.90
N ARG A 412 -8.01 26.23 21.75
CA ARG A 412 -8.70 25.13 22.44
C ARG A 412 -8.21 23.76 21.93
N GLU A 413 -8.07 23.62 20.61
CA GLU A 413 -7.55 22.38 20.00
C GLU A 413 -6.09 22.11 20.38
N ILE A 414 -5.24 23.13 20.49
CA ILE A 414 -3.86 22.99 20.97
C ILE A 414 -3.82 22.49 22.42
N ARG A 415 -4.71 23.00 23.29
CA ARG A 415 -4.80 22.52 24.68
C ARG A 415 -5.22 21.05 24.75
N LEU A 416 -6.17 20.65 23.90
CA LEU A 416 -6.58 19.25 23.73
C LEU A 416 -5.44 18.38 23.17
N ALA A 417 -4.61 18.91 22.27
CA ALA A 417 -3.44 18.17 21.79
C ALA A 417 -2.37 18.01 22.88
N PHE A 418 -2.18 19.02 23.73
CA PHE A 418 -1.29 18.95 24.89
C PHE A 418 -1.80 17.98 25.97
N GLN A 419 -3.12 17.81 26.10
CA GLN A 419 -3.72 16.77 26.93
C GLN A 419 -3.23 15.37 26.50
N VAL A 420 -3.25 15.08 25.19
CA VAL A 420 -2.84 13.79 24.64
C VAL A 420 -1.31 13.59 24.75
N PHE A 421 -0.53 14.67 24.86
CA PHE A 421 0.92 14.58 25.05
C PHE A 421 1.31 13.93 26.39
N LEU A 422 0.52 14.13 27.46
CA LEU A 422 0.80 13.48 28.74
C LEU A 422 0.53 11.96 28.68
N SER A 423 -0.49 11.54 27.92
CA SER A 423 -0.71 10.12 27.62
C SER A 423 0.43 9.51 26.78
N PHE A 424 1.08 10.32 25.93
CA PHE A 424 2.27 9.88 25.20
C PHE A 424 3.47 9.65 26.14
N ALA A 425 3.66 10.46 27.18
CA ALA A 425 4.70 10.20 28.18
C ALA A 425 4.53 8.83 28.87
N ALA A 426 3.28 8.44 29.17
CA ALA A 426 2.95 7.11 29.68
C ALA A 426 3.32 5.99 28.70
N GLN A 427 3.08 6.19 27.40
CA GLN A 427 3.48 5.25 26.35
C GLN A 427 5.01 5.09 26.25
N VAL A 428 5.77 6.18 26.44
CA VAL A 428 7.24 6.13 26.47
C VAL A 428 7.74 5.32 27.67
N ILE A 429 7.11 5.46 28.84
CA ILE A 429 7.45 4.65 30.03
C ILE A 429 7.21 3.15 29.75
N LEU A 430 6.07 2.81 29.10
CA LEU A 430 5.78 1.43 28.69
C LEU A 430 6.78 0.91 27.64
N LEU A 431 7.21 1.76 26.70
CA LEU A 431 8.23 1.41 25.72
C LEU A 431 9.59 1.09 26.39
N ILE A 432 10.01 1.90 27.37
CA ILE A 432 11.24 1.67 28.15
C ILE A 432 11.14 0.35 28.91
N TYR A 433 9.98 0.08 29.53
CA TYR A 433 9.74 -1.16 30.23
C TYR A 433 9.87 -2.40 29.32
N LEU A 434 9.23 -2.37 28.14
CA LEU A 434 9.31 -3.45 27.16
C LEU A 434 10.71 -3.58 26.54
N PHE A 435 11.43 -2.47 26.39
CA PHE A 435 12.83 -2.48 25.97
C PHE A 435 13.71 -3.23 26.98
N CYS A 436 13.58 -2.92 28.27
CA CYS A 436 14.31 -3.62 29.33
C CYS A 436 13.99 -5.12 29.34
N LEU A 437 12.71 -5.50 29.20
CA LEU A 437 12.31 -6.91 29.11
C LEU A 437 12.90 -7.61 27.87
N ASN A 438 12.93 -6.94 26.72
CA ASN A 438 13.50 -7.50 25.50
C ASN A 438 15.02 -7.69 25.64
N VAL A 439 15.72 -6.72 26.24
CA VAL A 439 17.16 -6.85 26.54
C VAL A 439 17.45 -8.01 27.48
N PHE A 440 16.68 -8.18 28.56
CA PHE A 440 16.85 -9.33 29.47
C PHE A 440 16.51 -10.67 28.80
N ALA A 441 15.55 -10.70 27.89
CA ALA A 441 15.21 -11.89 27.10
C ALA A 441 16.33 -12.27 26.12
N VAL A 442 16.99 -11.29 25.49
CA VAL A 442 18.12 -11.53 24.58
C VAL A 442 19.36 -12.03 25.35
N MET A 443 19.55 -11.57 26.58
CA MET A 443 20.67 -11.99 27.44
C MET A 443 20.40 -13.30 28.24
N ASP A 444 19.26 -13.97 28.00
CA ASP A 444 18.78 -15.15 28.75
C ASP A 444 18.80 -14.98 30.29
N ASN A 445 18.65 -13.75 30.78
CA ASN A 445 18.67 -13.44 32.21
C ASN A 445 17.29 -13.67 32.83
N LYS A 446 17.00 -14.92 33.18
CA LYS A 446 15.71 -15.35 33.76
C LYS A 446 15.36 -14.61 35.06
N GLU A 447 16.33 -14.32 35.91
CA GLU A 447 16.11 -13.59 37.17
C GLU A 447 15.71 -12.13 36.91
N GLY A 448 16.37 -11.47 35.96
CA GLY A 448 16.04 -10.11 35.52
C GLY A 448 14.62 -10.01 34.97
N ILE A 449 14.21 -10.97 34.15
CA ILE A 449 12.84 -11.02 33.58
C ILE A 449 11.80 -11.13 34.70
N VAL A 450 11.98 -12.04 35.66
CA VAL A 450 11.03 -12.24 36.77
C VAL A 450 10.93 -11.00 37.65
N LYS A 451 12.07 -10.37 38.00
CA LYS A 451 12.09 -9.12 38.78
C LYS A 451 11.38 -7.98 38.06
N THR A 452 11.64 -7.79 36.76
CA THR A 452 11.00 -6.73 35.97
C THR A 452 9.50 -6.97 35.77
N ARG A 453 9.03 -8.22 35.66
CA ARG A 453 7.60 -8.53 35.53
C ARG A 453 6.77 -8.13 36.75
N LYS A 454 7.34 -8.10 37.95
CA LYS A 454 6.63 -7.63 39.15
C LYS A 454 6.11 -6.19 39.00
N TYR A 455 6.77 -5.37 38.19
CA TYR A 455 6.37 -3.99 37.92
C TYR A 455 5.36 -3.85 36.77
N TYR A 456 5.01 -4.94 36.08
CA TYR A 456 4.07 -4.93 34.95
C TYR A 456 2.73 -4.25 35.29
N PRO A 457 2.05 -4.57 36.41
CA PRO A 457 0.76 -3.96 36.73
C PRO A 457 0.87 -2.44 36.94
N LEU A 458 2.00 -1.98 37.50
CA LEU A 458 2.24 -0.57 37.75
C LEU A 458 2.48 0.19 36.43
N VAL A 459 3.34 -0.33 35.56
CA VAL A 459 3.64 0.31 34.27
C VAL A 459 2.42 0.31 33.34
N TYR A 460 1.70 -0.81 33.27
CA TYR A 460 0.48 -0.92 32.48
C TYR A 460 -0.65 -0.04 33.05
N GLY A 461 -0.80 -0.02 34.39
CA GLY A 461 -1.78 0.80 35.09
C GLY A 461 -1.59 2.30 34.83
N ILE A 462 -0.34 2.79 34.83
CA ILE A 462 -0.02 4.21 34.56
C ILE A 462 -0.64 4.68 33.22
N LEU A 463 -0.63 3.85 32.19
CA LEU A 463 -1.22 4.18 30.89
C LEU A 463 -2.74 4.43 30.99
N SER A 464 -3.44 3.63 31.79
CA SER A 464 -4.88 3.75 32.00
C SER A 464 -5.23 4.89 32.98
N PHE A 465 -4.44 5.08 34.04
CA PHE A 465 -4.73 6.06 35.08
C PHE A 465 -4.52 7.50 34.61
N ILE A 466 -3.52 7.77 33.75
CA ILE A 466 -3.23 9.14 33.27
C ILE A 466 -4.38 9.71 32.43
N GLY A 467 -5.13 8.86 31.72
CA GLY A 467 -6.24 9.28 30.84
C GLY A 467 -7.29 10.15 31.54
N PRO A 468 -7.99 9.65 32.58
CA PRO A 468 -8.97 10.42 33.33
C PRO A 468 -8.43 11.74 33.93
N PHE A 469 -7.22 11.73 34.50
CA PHE A 469 -6.63 12.93 35.09
C PHE A 469 -6.30 13.99 34.03
N THR A 470 -5.77 13.59 32.87
CA THR A 470 -5.49 14.53 31.77
C THR A 470 -6.76 15.19 31.25
N ILE A 471 -7.84 14.41 31.09
CA ILE A 471 -9.15 14.94 30.66
C ILE A 471 -9.63 15.99 31.66
N LEU A 472 -9.55 15.71 32.96
CA LEU A 472 -10.06 16.62 34.00
C LEU A 472 -9.24 17.91 34.13
N ILE A 473 -7.92 17.84 33.91
CA ILE A 473 -7.01 19.00 34.02
C ILE A 473 -7.08 19.91 32.79
N PHE A 474 -7.11 19.35 31.58
CA PHE A 474 -6.95 20.14 30.35
C PHE A 474 -8.28 20.46 29.63
N ASN A 475 -9.35 19.72 29.93
CA ASN A 475 -10.68 19.97 29.37
C ASN A 475 -11.58 20.71 30.36
N ASN A 476 -11.45 22.04 30.38
CA ASN A 476 -12.24 22.91 31.26
C ASN A 476 -13.76 22.72 31.12
N ASP A 477 -14.26 22.38 29.93
CA ASP A 477 -15.70 22.22 29.71
C ASP A 477 -16.23 20.93 30.35
N VAL A 478 -15.49 19.83 30.20
CA VAL A 478 -15.82 18.55 30.82
C VAL A 478 -15.62 18.63 32.33
N SER A 479 -14.51 19.22 32.79
CA SER A 479 -14.22 19.43 34.21
C SER A 479 -15.32 20.26 34.88
N ARG A 480 -15.75 21.36 34.25
CA ARG A 480 -16.86 22.19 34.76
C ARG A 480 -18.18 21.44 34.80
N ARG A 481 -18.50 20.64 33.78
CA ARG A 481 -19.73 19.81 33.78
C ARG A 481 -19.70 18.73 34.85
N ILE A 482 -18.57 18.05 35.02
CA ILE A 482 -18.37 17.06 36.10
C ILE A 482 -18.49 17.74 37.47
N GLN A 483 -17.88 18.91 37.66
CA GLN A 483 -18.02 19.69 38.88
C GLN A 483 -19.48 20.09 39.13
N LEU A 484 -20.24 20.48 38.12
CA LEU A 484 -21.67 20.81 38.26
C LEU A 484 -22.53 19.59 38.62
N ILE A 485 -22.19 18.42 38.08
CA ILE A 485 -22.86 17.15 38.41
C ILE A 485 -22.52 16.71 39.84
N ILE A 486 -21.26 16.85 40.27
CA ILE A 486 -20.78 16.43 41.60
C ILE A 486 -21.19 17.44 42.70
N LEU A 487 -21.08 18.75 42.46
CA LEU A 487 -21.37 19.81 43.44
C LEU A 487 -22.81 20.33 43.39
N GLY A 488 -23.75 19.58 42.83
CA GLY A 488 -25.16 19.94 42.66
C GLY A 488 -25.66 21.01 43.66
N ASN A 489 -26.05 22.17 43.12
CA ASN A 489 -26.60 23.35 43.81
C ASN A 489 -25.74 24.16 44.81
N ARG A 490 -24.51 23.77 45.19
CA ARG A 490 -23.71 24.62 46.12
C ARG A 490 -23.05 25.85 45.47
N MET A 491 -22.75 25.79 44.16
CA MET A 491 -22.16 26.93 43.45
C MET A 491 -23.18 27.96 42.96
N VAL A 492 -24.43 27.56 42.72
CA VAL A 492 -25.51 28.49 42.30
C VAL A 492 -25.75 29.54 43.40
N ARG A 493 -25.84 29.12 44.66
CA ARG A 493 -26.04 30.05 45.80
C ARG A 493 -24.88 31.02 46.04
N ARG A 494 -23.64 30.61 45.77
CA ARG A 494 -22.46 31.46 46.04
C ARG A 494 -22.26 32.55 44.96
N VAL A 495 -22.73 32.30 43.74
CA VAL A 495 -22.75 33.30 42.65
C VAL A 495 -23.92 34.27 42.83
N GLU A 496 -25.08 33.80 43.30
CA GLU A 496 -26.23 34.66 43.66
C GLU A 496 -25.95 35.55 44.88
N SER A 497 -25.20 35.07 45.88
CA SER A 497 -24.85 35.89 47.06
C SER A 497 -23.82 36.99 46.75
N LEU A 498 -22.88 36.75 45.81
CA LEU A 498 -21.93 37.79 45.40
C LEU A 498 -22.60 38.87 44.55
N THR A 499 -23.48 38.48 43.61
CA THR A 499 -24.19 39.44 42.73
C THR A 499 -25.20 40.31 43.48
N THR A 500 -25.88 39.78 44.49
CA THR A 500 -26.78 40.58 45.36
C THR A 500 -26.02 41.59 46.24
N SER A 501 -24.80 41.28 46.67
CA SER A 501 -23.97 42.23 47.45
C SER A 501 -23.46 43.41 46.63
N THR A 502 -23.17 43.20 45.34
CA THR A 502 -22.70 44.26 44.43
C THR A 502 -23.85 45.14 43.94
N SER A 503 -25.05 44.56 43.75
CA SER A 503 -26.22 45.30 43.27
C SER A 503 -26.80 46.27 44.32
N ARG A 504 -26.69 45.99 45.63
CA ARG A 504 -27.14 46.92 46.68
C ARG A 504 -26.27 48.18 46.83
N LYS A 505 -25.00 48.14 46.41
CA LYS A 505 -24.11 49.31 46.48
C LYS A 505 -24.29 50.29 45.30
N LEU A 506 -24.96 49.90 44.22
CA LEU A 506 -25.09 50.71 43.01
C LEU A 506 -26.43 51.42 42.87
N THR A 507 -27.42 51.16 43.73
CA THR A 507 -28.78 51.72 43.62
C THR A 507 -29.00 53.03 44.38
N ASP A 508 -28.02 53.52 45.16
CA ASP A 508 -28.15 54.74 45.98
C ASP A 508 -27.44 55.96 45.38
N PHE A 509 -27.68 56.29 44.10
CA PHE A 509 -27.34 57.62 43.57
C PHE A 509 -28.51 58.18 42.74
N PRO A 510 -29.13 59.30 43.16
CA PRO A 510 -30.25 59.89 42.45
C PRO A 510 -29.76 60.64 41.21
N THR A 511 -30.42 60.39 40.09
CA THR A 511 -30.25 61.11 38.82
C THR A 511 -30.73 62.56 38.93
N THR A 512 -29.81 63.53 38.86
CA THR A 512 -30.12 64.94 38.56
C THR A 512 -29.89 65.23 37.08
N ARG A 513 -30.96 65.73 36.44
CA ARG A 513 -31.01 66.34 35.10
C ARG A 513 -29.93 67.42 34.95
N PHE A 514 -29.21 67.46 33.83
CA PHE A 514 -29.54 68.19 32.61
C PHE A 514 -28.66 67.72 31.46
#